data_AF-A0A7H4LN81-F1
#
_entry.id   AF-A0A7H4LN81-F1
#
_cell.length_a   1.000
_cell.length_b   1.000
_cell.length_c   1.000
_cell.angle_alpha   90.00
_cell.angle_beta   90.00
_cell.angle_gamma   90.00
#
_symmetry.space_group_name_H-M   'P 1'
#
loop_
_entity.id
_entity.type
_entity.pdbx_description
1 polymer ?
#
loop_
_entity_poly.entity_id
_entity_poly.type
_entity_poly.pdbx_seq_one_letter_code
_entity_poly.pdbx_strand_id
1 'polypeptide(L)'
;MTEVATLKKAVSEAENKGAAEHIERGKQEAWVEEVQKELQALVKKHKSLEVDSKTRAFELAAALDSAKPAKAEAQKALQEIEAMKKIAAGKAFFMQSKHMKVNYLLLTRIRSSPGAFADFPSSVSDAAAFYRAEEGSSTEKVFWSQYAEVGHPVPLSDQLKQLLELHKVAEQAMKGLIVRLWPGEALPGSYFGLVRRLVDAYPRLEVIKRSVCIEGARRALALAKVHWGRMDAEKIVKDGPPQGKEYRRPEMYYEGVLKGARLVADECPMDVILE
;
A
#
# COMPACT_ATOMS: atom_id res chain seq x y z
N MET A 1 -36.04 -105.52 -56.77
CA MET A 1 -34.65 -105.37 -56.27
C MET A 1 -34.01 -104.01 -56.60
N THR A 2 -34.62 -103.14 -57.42
CA THR A 2 -34.00 -101.89 -57.92
C THR A 2 -34.36 -100.62 -57.13
N GLU A 3 -35.57 -100.47 -56.58
CA GLU A 3 -35.97 -99.28 -55.79
C GLU A 3 -35.30 -99.18 -54.42
N VAL A 4 -35.07 -100.33 -53.76
CA VAL A 4 -34.43 -100.37 -52.43
C VAL A 4 -32.98 -99.88 -52.49
N ALA A 5 -32.29 -100.10 -53.61
CA ALA A 5 -30.90 -99.65 -53.79
C ALA A 5 -30.80 -98.14 -54.01
N THR A 6 -31.72 -97.54 -54.79
CA THR A 6 -31.78 -96.09 -55.01
C THR A 6 -32.16 -95.34 -53.74
N LEU A 7 -33.13 -95.84 -52.98
CA LEU A 7 -33.51 -95.25 -51.69
C LEU A 7 -32.36 -95.34 -50.67
N LYS A 8 -31.63 -96.45 -50.62
CA LYS A 8 -30.47 -96.61 -49.72
C LYS A 8 -29.33 -95.65 -50.06
N LYS A 9 -29.09 -95.39 -51.35
CA LYS A 9 -28.13 -94.37 -51.80
C LYS A 9 -28.58 -92.96 -51.41
N ALA A 10 -29.84 -92.61 -51.66
CA ALA A 10 -30.39 -91.31 -51.30
C ALA A 10 -30.35 -91.05 -49.78
N VAL A 11 -30.63 -92.07 -48.96
CA VAL A 11 -30.48 -92.01 -47.49
C VAL A 11 -29.02 -91.76 -47.11
N SER A 12 -28.06 -92.48 -47.70
CA SER A 12 -26.64 -92.27 -47.39
C SER A 12 -26.12 -90.88 -47.80
N GLU A 13 -26.60 -90.31 -48.91
CA GLU A 13 -26.27 -88.94 -49.32
C GLU A 13 -26.92 -87.90 -48.41
N ALA A 14 -28.15 -88.12 -47.96
CA ALA A 14 -28.83 -87.26 -47.00
C ALA A 14 -28.16 -87.31 -45.62
N GLU A 15 -27.71 -88.48 -45.16
CA GLU A 15 -26.95 -88.65 -43.92
C GLU A 15 -25.61 -87.92 -43.98
N ASN A 16 -24.87 -88.05 -45.08
CA ASN A 16 -23.59 -87.35 -45.27
C ASN A 16 -23.76 -85.82 -45.35
N LYS A 17 -24.82 -85.34 -46.03
CA LYS A 17 -25.15 -83.91 -46.07
C LYS A 17 -25.56 -83.40 -44.68
N GLY A 18 -26.39 -84.15 -43.97
CA GLY A 18 -26.78 -83.83 -42.60
C GLY A 18 -25.58 -83.77 -41.65
N ALA A 19 -24.63 -84.71 -41.76
CA ALA A 19 -23.40 -84.69 -40.98
C ALA A 19 -22.53 -83.45 -41.29
N ALA A 20 -22.38 -83.09 -42.56
CA ALA A 20 -21.64 -81.88 -42.96
C ALA A 20 -22.33 -80.59 -42.47
N GLU A 21 -23.66 -80.50 -42.57
CA GLU A 21 -24.43 -79.38 -42.04
C GLU A 21 -24.34 -79.27 -40.51
N HIS A 22 -24.32 -80.40 -39.79
CA HIS A 22 -24.14 -80.40 -38.34
C HIS A 22 -22.74 -79.90 -37.94
N ILE A 23 -21.69 -80.26 -38.70
CA ILE A 23 -20.33 -79.78 -38.47
C ILE A 23 -20.25 -78.26 -38.71
N GLU A 24 -20.80 -77.75 -39.81
CA GLU A 24 -20.79 -76.32 -40.10
C GLU A 24 -21.67 -75.51 -39.13
N ARG A 25 -22.83 -76.05 -38.73
CA ARG A 25 -23.67 -75.44 -37.69
C ARG A 25 -22.93 -75.34 -36.36
N GLY A 26 -22.23 -76.38 -35.94
CA GLY A 26 -21.41 -76.36 -34.72
C GLY A 26 -20.30 -75.30 -34.77
N LYS A 27 -19.67 -75.08 -35.93
CA LYS A 27 -18.69 -73.99 -36.12
C LYS A 27 -19.33 -72.61 -36.05
N GLN A 28 -20.50 -72.44 -36.65
CA GLN A 28 -21.24 -71.18 -36.61
C GLN A 28 -21.72 -70.87 -35.18
N GLU A 29 -22.23 -71.85 -34.45
CA GLU A 29 -22.63 -71.72 -33.05
C GLU A 29 -21.46 -71.29 -32.16
N ALA A 30 -20.28 -71.92 -32.30
CA ALA A 30 -19.08 -71.53 -31.57
C ALA A 30 -18.62 -70.09 -31.90
N TRP A 31 -18.73 -69.68 -33.18
CA TRP A 31 -18.41 -68.30 -33.58
C TRP A 31 -19.40 -67.29 -33.00
N VAL A 32 -20.70 -67.62 -32.99
CA VAL A 32 -21.74 -66.79 -32.36
C VAL A 32 -21.50 -66.64 -30.87
N GLU A 33 -21.10 -67.70 -30.17
CA GLU A 33 -20.75 -67.63 -28.75
C GLU A 33 -19.54 -66.72 -28.47
N GLU A 34 -18.52 -66.76 -29.32
CA GLU A 34 -17.34 -65.89 -29.19
C GLU A 34 -17.69 -64.43 -29.45
N VAL A 35 -18.42 -64.14 -30.53
CA VAL A 35 -18.92 -62.78 -30.84
C VAL A 35 -19.81 -62.26 -29.71
N GLN A 36 -20.62 -63.12 -29.09
CA GLN A 36 -21.46 -62.74 -27.96
C GLN A 36 -20.63 -62.38 -26.72
N LYS A 37 -19.54 -63.10 -26.44
CA LYS A 37 -18.59 -62.76 -25.34
C LYS A 37 -17.89 -61.44 -25.61
N GLU A 38 -17.39 -61.24 -26.82
CA GLU A 38 -16.72 -59.99 -27.22
C GLU A 38 -17.68 -58.79 -27.12
N LEU A 39 -18.93 -58.95 -27.59
CA LEU A 39 -19.94 -57.90 -27.50
C LEU A 39 -20.25 -57.54 -26.04
N GLN A 40 -20.36 -58.53 -25.16
CA GLN A 40 -20.57 -58.28 -23.73
C GLN A 40 -19.37 -57.55 -23.09
N ALA A 41 -18.14 -57.94 -23.45
CA ALA A 41 -16.93 -57.25 -22.98
C ALA A 41 -16.90 -55.79 -23.47
N LEU A 42 -17.26 -55.54 -24.72
CA LEU A 42 -17.28 -54.21 -25.33
C LEU A 42 -18.37 -53.32 -24.71
N VAL A 43 -19.55 -53.87 -24.43
CA VAL A 43 -20.62 -53.16 -23.71
C VAL A 43 -20.19 -52.77 -22.30
N LYS A 44 -19.51 -53.66 -21.56
CA LYS A 44 -18.97 -53.34 -20.23
C LYS A 44 -17.94 -52.21 -20.30
N LYS A 45 -17.02 -52.28 -21.27
CA LYS A 45 -16.01 -51.24 -21.50
C LYS A 45 -16.63 -49.90 -21.89
N HIS A 46 -17.66 -49.89 -22.74
CA HIS A 46 -18.37 -48.68 -23.09
C HIS A 46 -19.03 -48.05 -21.86
N LYS A 47 -19.72 -48.85 -21.04
CA LYS A 47 -20.36 -48.33 -19.81
C LYS A 47 -19.34 -47.71 -18.85
N SER A 48 -18.18 -48.33 -18.66
CA SER A 48 -17.13 -47.73 -17.83
C SER A 48 -16.56 -46.44 -18.42
N LEU A 49 -16.36 -46.38 -19.73
CA LEU A 49 -15.92 -45.17 -20.44
C LEU A 49 -16.94 -44.04 -20.36
N GLU A 50 -18.23 -44.34 -20.43
CA GLU A 50 -19.29 -43.35 -20.32
C GLU A 50 -19.33 -42.74 -18.91
N VAL A 51 -19.15 -43.55 -17.87
CA VAL A 51 -19.05 -43.07 -16.48
C VAL A 51 -17.80 -42.21 -16.30
N ASP A 52 -16.63 -42.67 -16.73
CA ASP A 52 -15.37 -41.91 -16.65
C ASP A 52 -15.46 -40.57 -17.42
N SER A 53 -16.05 -40.59 -18.62
CA SER A 53 -16.29 -39.37 -19.40
C SER A 53 -17.18 -38.36 -18.68
N LYS A 54 -18.24 -38.83 -18.00
CA LYS A 54 -19.10 -37.97 -17.19
C LYS A 54 -18.34 -37.40 -15.99
N THR A 55 -17.57 -38.22 -15.27
CA THR A 55 -16.75 -37.76 -14.14
C THR A 55 -15.77 -36.69 -14.57
N ARG A 56 -15.00 -36.91 -15.64
CA ARG A 56 -14.06 -35.91 -16.17
C ARG A 56 -14.75 -34.62 -16.61
N ALA A 57 -15.96 -34.71 -17.16
CA ALA A 57 -16.73 -33.52 -17.53
C ALA A 57 -17.13 -32.70 -16.28
N PHE A 58 -17.51 -33.35 -15.18
CA PHE A 58 -17.78 -32.67 -13.90
C PHE A 58 -16.52 -32.07 -13.30
N GLU A 59 -15.40 -32.80 -13.29
CA GLU A 59 -14.11 -32.29 -12.79
C GLU A 59 -13.62 -31.09 -13.60
N LEU A 60 -13.76 -31.13 -14.92
CA LEU A 60 -13.39 -30.01 -15.80
C LEU A 60 -14.29 -28.79 -15.57
N ALA A 61 -15.59 -28.99 -15.35
CA ALA A 61 -16.50 -27.90 -15.00
C ALA A 61 -16.11 -27.25 -13.66
N ALA A 62 -15.82 -28.06 -12.64
CA ALA A 62 -15.37 -27.56 -11.34
C ALA A 62 -14.02 -26.82 -11.44
N ALA A 63 -13.07 -27.35 -12.21
CA ALA A 63 -11.79 -26.69 -12.46
C ALA A 63 -11.98 -25.32 -13.15
N LEU A 64 -12.85 -25.25 -14.17
CA LEU A 64 -13.18 -23.98 -14.84
C LEU A 64 -13.82 -22.97 -13.89
N ASP A 65 -14.76 -23.41 -13.05
CA ASP A 65 -15.40 -22.54 -12.07
C ASP A 65 -14.42 -22.02 -11.03
N SER A 66 -13.50 -22.88 -10.55
CA SER A 66 -12.45 -22.47 -9.61
C SER A 66 -11.42 -21.53 -10.23
N ALA A 67 -11.21 -21.57 -11.56
CA ALA A 67 -10.27 -20.71 -12.27
C ALA A 67 -10.85 -19.32 -12.64
N LYS A 68 -12.18 -19.15 -12.63
CA LYS A 68 -12.83 -17.87 -12.97
C LYS A 68 -12.37 -16.68 -12.10
N PRO A 69 -12.27 -16.79 -10.76
CA PRO A 69 -11.78 -15.71 -9.92
C PRO A 69 -10.34 -15.31 -10.25
N ALA A 70 -9.43 -16.28 -10.40
CA ALA A 70 -8.04 -16.02 -10.74
C ALA A 70 -7.91 -15.31 -12.10
N LYS A 71 -8.72 -15.71 -13.09
CA LYS A 71 -8.79 -15.01 -14.38
C LYS A 71 -9.28 -13.57 -14.24
N ALA A 72 -10.31 -13.34 -13.43
CA ALA A 72 -10.85 -12.00 -13.19
C ALA A 72 -9.82 -11.09 -12.49
N GLU A 73 -9.10 -11.62 -11.51
CA GLU A 73 -8.03 -10.91 -10.82
C GLU A 73 -6.87 -10.58 -11.75
N ALA A 74 -6.42 -11.53 -12.58
CA ALA A 74 -5.38 -11.29 -13.58
C ALA A 74 -5.79 -10.20 -14.60
N GLN A 75 -7.05 -10.19 -15.03
CA GLN A 75 -7.57 -9.15 -15.93
C GLN A 75 -7.61 -7.78 -15.26
N LYS A 76 -7.99 -7.71 -13.98
CA LYS A 76 -7.96 -6.48 -13.19
C LYS A 76 -6.54 -5.94 -13.06
N ALA A 77 -5.57 -6.79 -12.72
CA ALA A 77 -4.16 -6.41 -12.62
C ALA A 77 -3.62 -5.88 -13.96
N LEU A 78 -4.00 -6.49 -15.09
CA LEU A 78 -3.60 -6.03 -16.41
C LEU A 78 -4.17 -4.63 -16.74
N GLN A 79 -5.42 -4.35 -16.36
CA GLN A 79 -6.02 -3.02 -16.51
C GLN A 79 -5.31 -1.96 -15.63
N GLU A 80 -4.95 -2.30 -14.40
CA GLU A 80 -4.19 -1.43 -13.50
C GLU A 80 -2.82 -1.08 -14.10
N ILE A 81 -2.10 -2.07 -14.63
CA ILE A 81 -0.81 -1.87 -15.31
C ILE A 81 -0.96 -0.97 -16.54
N GLU A 82 -1.99 -1.18 -17.36
CA GLU A 82 -2.24 -0.34 -18.54
C GLU A 82 -2.55 1.11 -18.15
N ALA A 83 -3.31 1.31 -17.06
CA ALA A 83 -3.60 2.63 -16.55
C ALA A 83 -2.33 3.32 -15.98
N MET A 84 -1.48 2.58 -15.28
CA MET A 84 -0.16 3.07 -14.85
C MET A 84 0.73 3.47 -16.03
N LYS A 85 0.73 2.70 -17.12
CA LYS A 85 1.45 3.05 -18.36
C LYS A 85 0.93 4.35 -18.97
N LYS A 86 -0.39 4.57 -18.98
CA LYS A 86 -1.01 5.82 -19.45
C LYS A 86 -0.59 7.01 -18.58
N ILE A 87 -0.57 6.86 -17.25
CA ILE A 87 -0.06 7.88 -16.32
C ILE A 87 1.42 8.17 -16.61
N ALA A 88 2.24 7.13 -16.78
CA ALA A 88 3.66 7.28 -17.07
C ALA A 88 3.93 8.04 -18.37
N ALA A 89 3.09 7.83 -19.39
CA ALA A 89 3.12 8.54 -20.66
C ALA A 89 2.49 9.96 -20.60
N GLY A 90 2.11 10.45 -19.42
CA GLY A 90 1.51 11.78 -19.25
C GLY A 90 0.08 11.90 -19.79
N LYS A 91 -0.61 10.78 -20.02
CA LYS A 91 -2.02 10.78 -20.49
C LYS A 91 -2.97 10.95 -19.30
N ALA A 92 -4.14 11.54 -19.59
CA ALA A 92 -5.20 11.75 -18.59
C ALA A 92 -5.64 10.43 -17.93
N PHE A 93 -5.59 10.38 -16.60
CA PHE A 93 -6.06 9.25 -15.80
C PHE A 93 -7.44 9.56 -15.21
N PHE A 94 -8.38 8.65 -15.46
CA PHE A 94 -9.75 8.73 -14.94
C PHE A 94 -9.95 7.61 -13.93
N MET A 95 -10.17 7.96 -12.66
CA MET A 95 -10.60 6.99 -11.66
C MET A 95 -12.13 6.96 -11.63
N GLN A 96 -12.71 5.80 -11.93
CA GLN A 96 -14.15 5.58 -11.75
C GLN A 96 -14.37 5.08 -10.32
N SER A 97 -14.96 5.92 -9.46
CA SER A 97 -15.46 5.50 -8.15
C SER A 97 -16.97 5.26 -8.23
N LYS A 98 -17.53 4.52 -7.25
CA LYS A 98 -18.98 4.20 -7.18
C LYS A 98 -19.90 5.43 -7.29
N HIS A 99 -19.44 6.62 -6.91
CA HIS A 99 -20.28 7.82 -6.84
C HIS A 99 -19.76 9.00 -7.67
N MET A 100 -18.56 8.90 -8.26
CA MET A 100 -17.98 9.96 -9.07
C MET A 100 -17.00 9.43 -10.11
N LYS A 101 -17.15 9.90 -11.36
CA LYS A 101 -16.08 9.87 -12.38
C LYS A 101 -15.24 11.13 -12.20
N VAL A 102 -14.36 11.13 -11.20
CA VAL A 102 -13.45 12.25 -10.99
C VAL A 102 -12.30 12.11 -11.96
N ASN A 103 -12.19 13.06 -12.88
CA ASN A 103 -10.96 13.24 -13.63
C ASN A 103 -9.92 13.73 -12.62
N TYR A 104 -8.98 12.87 -12.20
CA TYR A 104 -7.83 13.29 -11.42
C TYR A 104 -6.85 14.00 -12.35
N LEU A 105 -7.33 15.10 -12.96
CA LEU A 105 -6.51 16.07 -13.64
C LEU A 105 -5.33 16.44 -12.76
N LEU A 106 -5.44 16.47 -11.43
CA LEU A 106 -4.30 16.74 -10.55
C LEU A 106 -3.18 15.69 -10.62
N LEU A 107 -3.43 14.39 -10.74
CA LEU A 107 -2.33 13.42 -10.82
C LEU A 107 -1.63 13.45 -12.19
N THR A 108 -2.41 13.56 -13.27
CA THR A 108 -1.84 13.76 -14.61
C THR A 108 -1.21 15.16 -14.72
N ARG A 109 -1.82 16.23 -14.20
CA ARG A 109 -1.31 17.61 -14.24
C ARG A 109 -0.10 17.77 -13.31
N ILE A 110 -0.05 17.21 -12.11
CA ILE A 110 1.16 17.26 -11.27
C ILE A 110 2.31 16.47 -11.95
N ARG A 111 2.02 15.46 -12.76
CA ARG A 111 3.08 14.72 -13.47
C ARG A 111 3.45 15.30 -14.83
N SER A 112 2.51 15.96 -15.50
CA SER A 112 2.65 16.52 -16.86
C SER A 112 2.74 18.04 -16.88
N SER A 113 2.59 18.72 -15.75
CA SER A 113 2.79 20.17 -15.64
C SER A 113 4.27 20.44 -15.71
N PRO A 114 4.72 21.29 -16.66
CA PRO A 114 6.03 21.90 -16.58
C PRO A 114 6.18 22.54 -15.19
N GLY A 115 7.20 22.15 -14.42
CA GLY A 115 7.45 22.68 -13.08
C GLY A 115 7.02 21.80 -11.91
N ALA A 116 6.06 20.89 -12.10
CA ALA A 116 5.66 20.01 -11.01
C ALA A 116 6.70 18.89 -10.85
N PHE A 117 7.27 18.77 -9.64
CA PHE A 117 8.51 18.02 -9.35
C PHE A 117 9.77 18.57 -10.04
N ALA A 118 9.79 19.82 -10.51
CA ALA A 118 11.02 20.41 -11.06
C ALA A 118 12.14 20.53 -10.01
N ASP A 119 11.77 20.62 -8.74
CA ASP A 119 12.63 20.58 -7.57
C ASP A 119 13.03 19.17 -7.14
N PHE A 120 12.40 18.12 -7.68
CA PHE A 120 12.64 16.75 -7.26
C PHE A 120 14.07 16.27 -7.54
N PRO A 121 14.68 16.52 -8.73
CA PRO A 121 16.10 16.20 -8.94
C PRO A 121 17.03 16.89 -7.94
N SER A 122 16.72 18.16 -7.59
CA SER A 122 17.47 18.89 -6.56
C SER A 122 17.26 18.28 -5.18
N SER A 123 16.03 17.92 -4.82
CA SER A 123 15.70 17.26 -3.54
C SER A 123 16.43 15.93 -3.37
N VAL A 124 16.52 15.14 -4.43
CA VAL A 124 17.29 13.88 -4.46
C VAL A 124 18.79 14.15 -4.29
N SER A 125 19.32 15.16 -4.98
CA SER A 125 20.72 15.56 -4.88
C SER A 125 21.07 16.05 -3.47
N ASP A 126 20.19 16.86 -2.87
CA ASP A 126 20.33 17.37 -1.51
C ASP A 126 20.29 16.24 -0.48
N ALA A 127 19.36 15.28 -0.64
CA ALA A 127 19.31 14.09 0.20
C ALA A 127 20.59 13.25 0.08
N ALA A 128 21.09 13.02 -1.14
CA ALA A 128 22.33 12.30 -1.37
C ALA A 128 23.55 13.00 -0.76
N ALA A 129 23.60 14.35 -0.82
CA ALA A 129 24.65 15.13 -0.17
C ALA A 129 24.57 15.05 1.36
N PHE A 130 23.37 15.20 1.93
CA PHE A 130 23.12 15.12 3.36
C PHE A 130 23.59 13.78 3.95
N TYR A 131 23.11 12.67 3.40
CA TYR A 131 23.45 11.34 3.93
C TYR A 131 24.90 10.93 3.64
N ARG A 132 25.55 11.49 2.61
CA ARG A 132 26.99 11.27 2.37
C ARG A 132 27.84 11.83 3.51
N ALA A 133 27.44 12.99 4.05
CA ALA A 133 28.15 13.67 5.14
C ALA A 133 27.91 13.04 6.53
N GLU A 134 26.85 12.22 6.68
CA GLU A 134 26.54 11.54 7.95
C GLU A 134 27.64 10.51 8.32
N GLU A 135 28.09 10.51 9.58
CA GLU A 135 29.05 9.50 10.08
C GLU A 135 28.41 8.11 10.20
N GLY A 136 29.18 7.06 9.90
CA GLY A 136 28.67 5.69 9.89
C GLY A 136 28.00 5.28 8.57
N SER A 137 27.37 4.10 8.57
CA SER A 137 26.65 3.54 7.43
C SER A 137 25.19 3.29 7.83
N SER A 138 24.29 4.19 7.41
CA SER A 138 22.85 4.01 7.51
C SER A 138 22.28 3.38 6.23
N THR A 139 21.12 2.75 6.35
CA THR A 139 20.39 2.20 5.18
C THR A 139 20.04 3.29 4.18
N GLU A 140 19.70 4.48 4.68
CA GLU A 140 19.41 5.69 3.92
C GLU A 140 20.66 6.16 3.16
N LYS A 141 21.84 6.19 3.81
CA LYS A 141 23.09 6.53 3.15
C LYS A 141 23.42 5.60 1.99
N VAL A 142 23.25 4.29 2.20
CA VAL A 142 23.44 3.30 1.12
C VAL A 142 22.42 3.51 0.00
N PHE A 143 21.15 3.77 0.33
CA PHE A 143 20.11 4.06 -0.65
C PHE A 143 20.41 5.31 -1.49
N TRP A 144 20.65 6.45 -0.85
CA TRP A 144 20.83 7.74 -1.53
C TRP A 144 22.15 7.83 -2.30
N SER A 145 23.19 7.08 -1.88
CA SER A 145 24.46 7.01 -2.60
C SER A 145 24.31 6.50 -4.04
N GLN A 146 23.29 5.69 -4.32
CA GLN A 146 23.00 5.15 -5.66
C GLN A 146 22.52 6.21 -6.66
N TYR A 147 22.11 7.38 -6.18
CA TYR A 147 21.56 8.47 -6.97
C TYR A 147 22.46 9.72 -6.97
N ALA A 148 23.70 9.57 -6.50
CA ALA A 148 24.68 10.64 -6.37
C ALA A 148 25.28 11.11 -7.71
N GLU A 149 25.21 10.30 -8.76
CA GLU A 149 25.80 10.60 -10.07
C GLU A 149 24.75 11.20 -11.02
N VAL A 150 25.10 12.35 -11.59
CA VAL A 150 24.28 13.07 -12.58
C VAL A 150 24.58 12.49 -13.95
N GLY A 151 23.60 11.88 -14.62
CA GLY A 151 23.83 11.51 -16.02
C GLY A 151 22.73 10.75 -16.75
N HIS A 152 21.83 10.07 -16.04
CA HIS A 152 20.82 9.22 -16.70
C HIS A 152 19.40 9.51 -16.21
N PRO A 153 18.38 9.49 -17.10
CA PRO A 153 16.99 9.50 -16.69
C PRO A 153 16.73 8.34 -15.72
N VAL A 154 16.43 8.67 -14.46
CA VAL A 154 16.13 7.69 -13.43
C VAL A 154 14.85 6.94 -13.83
N PRO A 155 14.84 5.60 -13.84
CA PRO A 155 13.64 4.82 -14.13
C PRO A 155 12.49 5.23 -13.22
N LEU A 156 11.25 5.17 -13.72
CA LEU A 156 10.06 5.52 -12.93
C LEU A 156 9.97 4.77 -11.60
N SER A 157 10.38 3.49 -11.58
CA SER A 157 10.42 2.70 -10.35
C SER A 157 11.30 3.34 -9.28
N ASP A 158 12.44 3.90 -9.68
CA ASP A 158 13.40 4.49 -8.76
C ASP A 158 12.98 5.90 -8.35
N GLN A 159 12.32 6.66 -9.24
CA GLN A 159 11.65 7.91 -8.86
C GLN A 159 10.59 7.68 -7.78
N LEU A 160 9.82 6.59 -7.86
CA LEU A 160 8.82 6.25 -6.84
C LEU A 160 9.46 5.85 -5.51
N LYS A 161 10.58 5.12 -5.53
CA LYS A 161 11.34 4.80 -4.32
C LYS A 161 11.89 6.06 -3.66
N GLN A 162 12.48 6.96 -4.43
CA GLN A 162 13.00 8.25 -3.96
C GLN A 162 11.90 9.10 -3.31
N LEU A 163 10.70 9.17 -3.92
CA LEU A 163 9.57 9.90 -3.37
C LEU A 163 9.07 9.28 -2.05
N LEU A 164 9.05 7.95 -1.96
CA LEU A 164 8.67 7.24 -0.75
C LEU A 164 9.66 7.49 0.40
N GLU A 165 10.97 7.49 0.11
CA GLU A 165 11.99 7.81 1.12
C GLU A 165 11.90 9.27 1.58
N LEU A 166 11.67 10.22 0.68
CA LEU A 166 11.40 11.61 1.08
C LEU A 166 10.14 11.73 1.95
N HIS A 167 9.09 10.99 1.63
CA HIS A 167 7.86 10.96 2.41
C HIS A 167 8.09 10.40 3.82
N LYS A 168 8.91 9.35 3.96
CA LYS A 168 9.32 8.79 5.26
C LYS A 168 10.09 9.82 6.09
N VAL A 169 11.04 10.53 5.48
CA VAL A 169 11.80 11.61 6.15
C VAL A 169 10.86 12.75 6.58
N ALA A 170 9.96 13.17 5.71
CA ALA A 170 8.95 14.18 6.03
C ALA A 170 8.07 13.73 7.20
N GLU A 171 7.59 12.49 7.22
CA GLU A 171 6.80 11.95 8.34
C GLU A 171 7.55 12.04 9.67
N GLN A 172 8.83 11.66 9.70
CA GLN A 172 9.64 11.75 10.91
C GLN A 172 9.87 13.20 11.35
N ALA A 173 10.12 14.12 10.41
CA ALA A 173 10.24 15.54 10.71
C ALA A 173 8.94 16.10 11.31
N MET A 174 7.78 15.75 10.74
CA MET A 174 6.47 16.16 11.25
C MET A 174 6.22 15.60 12.66
N LYS A 175 6.54 14.33 12.91
CA LYS A 175 6.45 13.72 14.25
C LYS A 175 7.32 14.48 15.26
N GLY A 176 8.58 14.74 14.91
CA GLY A 176 9.51 15.48 15.76
C GLY A 176 9.02 16.89 16.09
N LEU A 177 8.46 17.60 15.11
CA LEU A 177 7.86 18.92 15.32
C LEU A 177 6.62 18.86 16.22
N ILE A 178 5.73 17.89 16.01
CA ILE A 178 4.51 17.73 16.81
C ILE A 178 4.84 17.44 18.28
N VAL A 179 5.81 16.57 18.56
CA VAL A 179 6.23 16.29 19.95
C VAL A 179 6.66 17.56 20.69
N ARG A 180 7.34 18.49 19.99
CA ARG A 180 7.81 19.75 20.58
C ARG A 180 6.69 20.77 20.78
N LEU A 181 5.73 20.83 19.87
CA LEU A 181 4.62 21.78 19.94
C LEU A 181 3.51 21.32 20.91
N TRP A 182 3.36 20.02 21.13
CA TRP A 182 2.38 19.44 22.05
C TRP A 182 3.04 18.46 23.02
N PRO A 183 3.85 18.95 23.97
CA PRO A 183 4.45 18.09 24.97
C PRO A 183 3.36 17.36 25.77
N GLY A 184 3.49 16.04 25.91
CA GLY A 184 2.54 15.20 26.66
C GLY A 184 1.29 14.76 25.89
N GLU A 185 1.02 15.26 24.69
CA GLU A 185 -0.09 14.75 23.87
C GLU A 185 0.32 13.52 23.04
N ALA A 186 -0.63 12.62 22.82
CA ALA A 186 -0.42 11.46 21.97
C ALA A 186 -0.18 11.88 20.51
N LEU A 187 0.84 11.28 19.90
CA LEU A 187 1.12 11.46 18.48
C LEU A 187 -0.03 10.94 17.62
N PRO A 188 -0.40 11.65 16.53
CA PRO A 188 -1.37 11.13 15.58
C PRO A 188 -0.90 9.78 14.99
N GLY A 189 -1.80 8.80 14.95
CA GLY A 189 -1.50 7.46 14.45
C GLY A 189 -1.50 7.32 12.92
N SER A 190 -1.71 8.41 12.17
CA SER A 190 -1.75 8.39 10.70
C SER A 190 -1.06 9.61 10.11
N TYR A 191 -0.53 9.46 8.88
CA TYR A 191 0.10 10.56 8.15
C TYR A 191 -0.84 11.75 7.98
N PHE A 192 -2.11 11.49 7.61
CA PHE A 192 -3.12 12.55 7.54
C PHE A 192 -3.34 13.24 8.89
N GLY A 193 -3.32 12.49 9.99
CA GLY A 193 -3.38 13.07 11.34
C GLY A 193 -2.20 14.00 11.64
N LEU A 194 -0.98 13.64 11.20
CA LEU A 194 0.19 14.51 11.32
C LEU A 194 0.00 15.81 10.53
N VAL A 195 -0.40 15.71 9.25
CA VAL A 195 -0.66 16.87 8.39
C VAL A 195 -1.75 17.76 8.99
N ARG A 196 -2.84 17.16 9.46
CA ARG A 196 -3.96 17.90 10.07
C ARG A 196 -3.49 18.65 11.32
N ARG A 197 -2.72 18.00 12.19
CA ARG A 197 -2.18 18.63 13.40
C ARG A 197 -1.22 19.78 13.08
N LEU A 198 -0.44 19.69 12.00
CA LEU A 198 0.40 20.81 11.55
C LEU A 198 -0.39 21.99 11.03
N VAL A 199 -1.51 21.77 10.35
CA VAL A 199 -2.41 22.87 9.94
C VAL A 199 -2.91 23.64 11.17
N ASP A 200 -3.10 22.94 12.29
CA ASP A 200 -3.54 23.52 13.55
C ASP A 200 -2.36 24.01 14.45
N ALA A 201 -1.13 24.06 13.92
CA ALA A 201 0.06 24.47 14.68
C ALA A 201 0.12 25.97 14.99
N TYR A 202 -0.43 26.82 14.13
CA TYR A 202 -0.30 28.27 14.30
C TYR A 202 -0.96 28.77 15.59
N PRO A 203 -2.22 28.42 15.92
CA PRO A 203 -2.80 28.76 17.23
C PRO A 203 -1.98 28.23 18.41
N ARG A 204 -1.38 27.05 18.27
CA ARG A 204 -0.53 26.47 19.32
C ARG A 204 0.74 27.28 19.56
N LEU A 205 1.36 27.81 18.51
CA LEU A 205 2.53 28.69 18.63
C LEU A 205 2.21 29.95 19.44
N GLU A 206 1.02 30.53 19.27
CA GLU A 206 0.60 31.69 20.06
C GLU A 206 0.43 31.35 21.56
N VAL A 207 -0.11 30.17 21.88
CA VAL A 207 -0.17 29.66 23.26
C VAL A 207 1.23 29.51 23.84
N ILE A 208 2.16 28.91 23.09
CA ILE A 208 3.56 28.74 23.54
C ILE A 208 4.24 30.10 23.77
N LYS A 209 4.11 31.04 22.83
CA LYS A 209 4.69 32.40 22.98
C LYS A 209 4.16 33.08 24.24
N ARG A 210 2.86 32.99 24.50
CA ARG A 210 2.23 33.56 25.69
C ARG A 210 2.76 32.91 26.96
N SER A 211 2.86 31.58 26.99
CA SER A 211 3.43 30.82 28.10
C SER A 211 4.87 31.27 28.44
N VAL A 212 5.75 31.34 27.44
CA VAL A 212 7.14 31.76 27.63
C VAL A 212 7.22 33.20 28.16
N CYS A 213 6.36 34.10 27.69
CA CYS A 213 6.27 35.46 28.19
C CYS A 213 5.83 35.50 29.67
N ILE A 214 4.80 34.72 30.03
CA ILE A 214 4.31 34.61 31.41
C ILE A 214 5.41 34.07 32.32
N GLU A 215 6.14 33.03 31.91
CA GLU A 215 7.19 32.42 32.74
C GLU A 215 8.37 33.37 32.95
N GLY A 216 8.82 34.04 31.90
CA GLY A 216 9.86 35.06 31.99
C GLY A 216 9.46 36.20 32.93
N ALA A 217 8.22 36.69 32.80
CA ALA A 217 7.68 37.72 33.68
C ALA A 217 7.57 37.25 35.13
N ARG A 218 7.09 36.02 35.37
CA ARG A 218 6.96 35.40 36.69
C ARG A 218 8.30 35.37 37.40
N ARG A 219 9.36 34.94 36.72
CA ARG A 219 10.72 34.87 37.26
C ARG A 219 11.33 36.25 37.52
N ALA A 220 11.19 37.17 36.56
CA ALA A 220 11.69 38.54 36.72
C ALA A 220 11.02 39.25 37.92
N LEU A 221 9.71 39.10 38.07
CA LEU A 221 8.97 39.65 39.20
C LEU A 221 9.35 38.96 40.51
N ALA A 222 9.60 37.65 40.52
CA ALA A 222 10.09 36.95 41.70
C ALA A 222 11.47 37.49 42.14
N LEU A 223 12.41 37.69 41.20
CA LEU A 223 13.71 38.29 41.49
C LEU A 223 13.59 39.73 42.03
N ALA A 224 12.72 40.55 41.43
CA ALA A 224 12.45 41.89 41.93
C ALA A 224 11.87 41.88 43.35
N LYS A 225 10.96 40.93 43.64
CA LYS A 225 10.32 40.76 44.96
C LYS A 225 11.32 40.40 46.05
N VAL A 226 12.40 39.67 45.73
CA VAL A 226 13.50 39.37 46.67
C VAL A 226 14.19 40.65 47.15
N HIS A 227 14.39 41.62 46.27
CA HIS A 227 15.02 42.91 46.62
C HIS A 227 14.02 43.91 47.20
N TRP A 228 12.76 43.86 46.76
CA TRP A 228 11.67 44.71 47.24
C TRP A 228 10.56 43.87 47.89
N GLY A 229 10.76 43.41 49.13
CA GLY A 229 9.83 42.47 49.79
C GLY A 229 8.35 42.94 49.86
N ARG A 230 8.11 44.25 49.94
CA ARG A 230 6.76 44.85 49.96
C ARG A 230 6.16 45.11 48.56
N MET A 231 6.85 44.70 47.50
CA MET A 231 6.44 44.89 46.11
C MET A 231 5.14 44.15 45.80
N ASP A 232 4.14 44.85 45.28
CA ASP A 232 2.93 44.23 44.75
C ASP A 232 3.06 44.16 43.22
N ALA A 233 3.23 42.95 42.68
CA ALA A 233 3.52 42.75 41.27
C ALA A 233 2.36 43.16 40.37
N GLU A 234 1.11 42.93 40.80
CA GLU A 234 -0.07 43.30 40.04
C GLU A 234 -0.21 44.82 39.97
N LYS A 235 -0.02 45.50 41.11
CA LYS A 235 -0.02 46.97 41.16
C LYS A 235 1.09 47.57 40.32
N ILE A 236 2.29 47.00 40.30
CA ILE A 236 3.39 47.52 39.45
C ILE A 236 3.08 47.45 37.96
N VAL A 237 2.35 46.44 37.52
CA VAL A 237 1.98 46.28 36.10
C VAL A 237 0.79 47.18 35.74
N LYS A 238 -0.17 47.34 36.65
CA LYS A 238 -1.40 48.12 36.41
C LYS A 238 -1.21 49.63 36.64
N ASP A 239 -0.44 49.98 37.66
CA ASP A 239 -0.22 51.36 38.08
C ASP A 239 1.02 51.91 37.37
N GLY A 240 1.01 53.21 37.09
CA GLY A 240 2.17 53.89 36.53
C GLY A 240 3.34 53.98 37.52
N PRO A 241 4.46 54.61 37.11
CA PRO A 241 5.57 54.92 38.01
C PRO A 241 5.06 55.63 39.28
N PRO A 242 5.74 55.46 40.42
CA PRO A 242 5.35 56.13 41.66
C PRO A 242 5.20 57.64 41.45
N GLN A 243 4.25 58.25 42.15
CA GLN A 243 3.98 59.69 42.06
C GLN A 243 5.27 60.51 42.23
N GLY A 244 5.50 61.45 41.30
CA GLY A 244 6.74 62.24 41.23
C GLY A 244 7.91 61.56 40.51
N LYS A 245 7.70 60.38 39.90
CA LYS A 245 8.70 59.64 39.10
C LYS A 245 8.17 59.25 37.72
N GLU A 246 7.25 60.03 37.16
CA GLU A 246 6.59 59.77 35.88
C GLU A 246 7.58 59.69 34.70
N TYR A 247 8.77 60.30 34.85
CA TYR A 247 9.86 60.21 33.87
C TYR A 247 10.56 58.85 33.84
N ARG A 248 10.42 58.00 34.87
CA ARG A 248 11.03 56.67 34.91
C ARG A 248 10.15 55.68 34.16
N ARG A 249 10.36 55.59 32.85
CA ARG A 249 9.63 54.64 31.99
C ARG A 249 10.41 53.34 31.79
N PRO A 250 9.74 52.17 31.66
CA PRO A 250 10.41 50.88 31.47
C PRO A 250 11.39 50.85 30.29
N GLU A 251 11.09 51.58 29.21
CA GLU A 251 11.89 51.61 27.98
C GLU A 251 13.32 52.12 28.23
N MET A 252 13.50 52.97 29.23
CA MET A 252 14.81 53.50 29.62
C MET A 252 15.75 52.44 30.21
N TYR A 253 15.20 51.30 30.64
CA TYR A 253 15.95 50.26 31.36
C TYR A 253 16.15 48.99 30.53
N TYR A 254 15.49 48.84 29.37
CA TYR A 254 15.54 47.61 28.57
C TYR A 254 16.95 47.17 28.20
N GLU A 255 17.81 48.10 27.77
CA GLU A 255 19.19 47.77 27.44
C GLU A 255 19.97 47.30 28.67
N GLY A 256 19.78 47.96 29.81
CA GLY A 256 20.43 47.62 31.08
C GLY A 256 20.03 46.24 31.62
N VAL A 257 18.80 45.79 31.38
CA VAL A 257 18.30 44.50 31.88
C VAL A 257 18.41 43.35 30.87
N LEU A 258 18.73 43.62 29.61
CA LEU A 258 18.74 42.60 28.55
C LEU A 258 19.67 41.42 28.85
N LYS A 259 20.86 41.68 29.41
CA LYS A 259 21.79 40.62 29.81
C LYS A 259 21.19 39.72 30.89
N GLY A 260 20.50 40.30 31.88
CA GLY A 260 19.81 39.54 32.92
C GLY A 260 18.61 38.77 32.36
N ALA A 261 17.84 39.36 31.44
CA ALA A 261 16.71 38.69 30.80
C ALA A 261 17.12 37.42 30.04
N ARG A 262 18.31 37.42 29.40
CA ARG A 262 18.86 36.22 28.75
C ARG A 262 19.17 35.11 29.74
N LEU A 263 19.76 35.44 30.89
CA LEU A 263 20.02 34.45 31.95
C LEU A 263 18.72 33.85 32.49
N VAL A 264 17.68 34.67 32.70
CA VAL A 264 16.36 34.18 33.10
C VAL A 264 15.75 33.26 32.04
N ALA A 265 15.95 33.56 30.76
CA ALA A 265 15.49 32.71 29.67
C ALA A 265 16.21 31.35 29.64
N ASP A 266 17.51 31.31 29.93
CA ASP A 266 18.29 30.06 29.97
C ASP A 266 17.86 29.13 31.12
N GLU A 267 17.30 29.68 32.20
CA GLU A 267 16.75 28.92 33.32
C GLU A 267 15.29 28.49 33.14
N CYS A 268 14.64 28.92 32.05
CA CYS A 268 13.23 28.68 31.78
C CYS A 268 13.01 27.27 31.23
N PRO A 269 12.26 26.38 31.91
CA PRO A 269 11.88 25.10 31.34
C PRO A 269 10.92 25.32 30.17
N MET A 270 11.30 24.83 28.98
CA MET A 270 10.54 25.02 27.73
C MET A 270 9.49 23.93 27.48
N ASP A 271 9.42 22.94 28.36
CA ASP A 271 8.53 21.78 28.30
C ASP A 271 7.18 22.01 29.01
N VAL A 272 7.04 23.10 29.78
CA VAL A 272 5.81 23.44 30.51
C VAL A 272 5.10 24.60 29.83
N ILE A 273 3.80 24.44 29.59
CA ILE A 273 2.93 25.48 29.01
C ILE A 273 2.04 26.06 30.12
N LEU A 274 2.17 27.36 30.33
CA LEU A 274 1.36 28.19 31.21
C LEU A 274 0.26 28.87 30.39
N GLU A 275 -1.00 28.75 30.83
CA GLU A 275 -2.17 29.38 30.21
C GLU A 275 -2.54 30.72 30.88
#